data_AF-A0A8G2IUP0-F1
#
_entry.id   AF-A0A8G2IUP0-F1
#
_cell.length_a   1.000
_cell.length_b   1.000
_cell.length_c   1.000
_cell.angle_alpha   90.00
_cell.angle_beta   90.00
_cell.angle_gamma   90.00
#
_symmetry.space_group_name_H-M   'P 1'
#
loop_
_entity.id
_entity.type
_entity.pdbx_description
1 polymer ?
#
loop_
_entity_poly.entity_id
_entity_poly.type
_entity_poly.pdbx_seq_one_letter_code
_entity_poly.pdbx_strand_id
1 'polypeptide(L)'
;MSQAWRGLTNSERQLIELLLAKEFPGAEALRSQLETARVSAIDAEGSLQFRVSGPLANVQQRVPTEGYYFDTEGVDYRPAVNVLLHVVEGKLHELEVYKDDGSAIETSLDAVDMSRFHLP
;
A
#
# COMPACT_ATOMS: atom_id res chain seq x y z
N MET A 1 16.20 12.93 10.65
CA MET A 1 14.93 13.62 10.98
C MET A 1 13.92 12.53 11.27
N SER A 2 13.34 12.44 12.48
CA SER A 2 12.29 11.45 12.74
C SER A 2 11.06 11.84 11.91
N GLN A 3 10.67 11.02 10.93
CA GLN A 3 9.44 11.26 10.19
C GLN A 3 8.26 11.26 11.17
N ALA A 4 7.36 12.23 11.01
CA ALA A 4 6.23 12.41 11.91
C ALA A 4 5.20 11.30 11.68
N TRP A 5 4.66 10.75 12.76
CA TRP A 5 3.55 9.80 12.70
C TRP A 5 2.22 10.55 12.55
N ARG A 6 1.51 10.30 11.46
CA ARG A 6 0.22 10.95 11.15
C ARG A 6 -0.87 9.91 10.87
N GLY A 7 -2.12 10.35 10.77
CA GLY A 7 -3.17 9.49 10.22
C GLY A 7 -2.96 9.26 8.73
N LEU A 8 -3.60 8.22 8.20
CA LEU A 8 -3.73 8.02 6.76
C LEU A 8 -4.50 9.19 6.13
N THR A 9 -4.08 9.61 4.93
CA THR A 9 -4.91 10.46 4.07
C THR A 9 -6.11 9.65 3.56
N ASN A 10 -7.10 10.33 2.97
CA ASN A 10 -8.23 9.65 2.35
C ASN A 10 -7.78 8.76 1.17
N SER A 11 -6.83 9.22 0.35
CA SER A 11 -6.30 8.46 -0.78
C SER A 11 -5.53 7.22 -0.33
N GLU A 12 -4.64 7.35 0.68
CA GLU A 12 -3.91 6.21 1.24
C GLU A 12 -4.86 5.17 1.84
N ARG A 13 -5.89 5.63 2.58
CA ARG A 13 -6.91 4.73 3.14
C ARG A 13 -7.65 3.97 2.03
N GLN A 14 -8.12 4.67 1.00
CA GLN A 14 -8.83 4.06 -0.13
C GLN A 14 -7.97 3.03 -0.86
N LEU A 15 -6.69 3.33 -1.09
CA LEU A 15 -5.75 2.40 -1.71
C LEU A 15 -5.58 1.12 -0.89
N ILE A 16 -5.38 1.25 0.43
CA ILE A 16 -5.20 0.06 1.27
C ILE A 16 -6.52 -0.72 1.38
N GLU A 17 -7.66 -0.05 1.45
CA GLU A 17 -8.97 -0.70 1.41
C GLU A 17 -9.20 -1.45 0.08
N LEU A 18 -8.76 -0.90 -1.05
CA LEU A 18 -8.78 -1.55 -2.36
C LEU A 18 -7.90 -2.81 -2.37
N LEU A 19 -6.66 -2.72 -1.89
CA LEU A 19 -5.75 -3.85 -1.75
C LEU A 19 -6.34 -4.95 -0.85
N LEU A 20 -6.96 -4.55 0.26
CA LEU A 20 -7.62 -5.46 1.20
C LEU A 20 -8.97 -5.97 0.70
N ALA A 21 -9.55 -5.45 -0.39
CA ALA A 21 -10.82 -5.93 -0.93
C ALA A 21 -10.71 -7.36 -1.48
N LYS A 22 -9.51 -7.79 -1.87
CA LYS A 22 -9.22 -9.18 -2.23
C LYS A 22 -9.49 -10.11 -1.04
N GLU A 23 -10.19 -11.21 -1.29
CA GLU A 23 -10.47 -12.19 -0.23
C GLU A 23 -9.24 -13.04 0.08
N PHE A 24 -8.77 -12.98 1.33
CA PHE A 24 -7.73 -13.86 1.84
C PHE A 24 -7.83 -14.01 3.37
N PRO A 25 -7.31 -15.11 3.96
CA PRO A 25 -7.27 -15.27 5.41
C PRO A 25 -6.57 -14.09 6.10
N GLY A 26 -7.27 -13.44 7.03
CA GLY A 26 -6.75 -12.30 7.78
C GLY A 26 -7.12 -10.92 7.22
N ALA A 27 -7.76 -10.81 6.05
CA ALA A 27 -8.15 -9.52 5.47
C ALA A 27 -9.01 -8.67 6.42
N GLU A 28 -10.04 -9.25 7.05
CA GLU A 28 -10.88 -8.54 8.03
C GLU A 28 -10.09 -8.00 9.22
N ALA A 29 -9.15 -8.79 9.75
CA ALA A 29 -8.30 -8.36 10.86
C ALA A 29 -7.41 -7.18 10.46
N LEU A 30 -6.88 -7.17 9.23
CA LEU A 30 -6.11 -6.04 8.70
C LEU A 30 -7.00 -4.80 8.48
N ARG A 31 -8.25 -4.97 8.04
CA ARG A 31 -9.21 -3.84 7.95
C ARG A 31 -9.52 -3.25 9.32
N SER A 32 -9.69 -4.08 10.36
CA SER A 32 -9.83 -3.57 11.74
C SER A 32 -8.59 -2.81 12.22
N GLN A 33 -7.38 -3.23 11.82
CA GLN A 33 -6.15 -2.51 12.17
C GLN A 33 -6.08 -1.10 11.54
N LEU A 34 -6.68 -0.90 10.35
CA LEU A 34 -6.73 0.42 9.69
C LEU A 34 -7.49 1.48 10.49
N GLU A 35 -8.40 1.09 11.39
CA GLU A 35 -9.13 2.04 12.23
C GLU A 35 -8.20 2.82 13.17
N THR A 36 -7.07 2.23 13.55
CA THR A 36 -6.10 2.83 14.48
C THR A 36 -4.77 3.19 13.81
N ALA A 37 -4.67 2.99 12.49
CA ALA A 37 -3.42 3.12 11.77
C ALA A 37 -2.86 4.54 11.83
N ARG A 38 -1.59 4.63 12.22
CA ARG A 38 -0.74 5.80 12.01
C ARG A 38 0.39 5.41 11.08
N VAL A 39 0.75 6.32 10.18
CA VAL A 39 1.79 6.10 9.19
C VAL A 39 2.89 7.15 9.28
N SER A 40 4.06 6.76 8.79
CA SER A 40 5.17 7.66 8.53
C SER A 40 5.67 7.36 7.12
N ALA A 41 5.84 8.39 6.29
CA ALA A 41 6.45 8.21 4.97
C ALA A 41 7.86 7.62 5.14
N ILE A 42 8.28 6.72 4.25
CA ILE A 42 9.62 6.14 4.26
C ILE A 42 10.51 6.88 3.25
N ASP A 43 9.98 7.15 2.06
CA ASP A 43 10.70 7.68 0.91
C ASP A 43 9.86 8.69 0.10
N ALA A 44 10.33 9.09 -1.08
CA ALA A 44 9.66 10.07 -1.95
C ALA A 44 8.67 9.41 -2.92
N GLU A 45 8.80 8.10 -3.12
CA GLU A 45 7.99 7.26 -3.99
C GLU A 45 6.59 7.03 -3.43
N GLY A 46 6.45 7.15 -2.10
CA GLY A 46 5.17 7.08 -1.40
C GLY A 46 5.07 5.91 -0.43
N SER A 47 6.18 5.22 -0.14
CA SER A 47 6.19 4.12 0.80
C SER A 47 5.84 4.61 2.22
N LEU A 48 5.10 3.79 2.97
CA LEU A 48 4.61 4.12 4.31
C LEU A 48 4.97 3.03 5.31
N GLN A 49 5.53 3.40 6.45
CA GLN A 49 5.62 2.52 7.61
C GLN A 49 4.34 2.65 8.44
N PHE A 50 3.82 1.54 8.94
CA PHE A 50 2.64 1.49 9.80
C PHE A 50 2.97 1.35 11.29
N ARG A 51 2.10 1.95 12.11
CA ARG A 51 1.86 1.61 13.51
C ARG A 51 0.37 1.39 13.70
N VAL A 52 0.02 0.19 14.13
CA VAL A 52 -1.36 -0.26 14.27
C VAL A 52 -1.60 -0.97 15.59
N SER A 53 -2.84 -0.91 16.05
CA SER A 53 -3.41 -1.77 17.08
C SER A 53 -4.54 -2.59 16.48
N GLY A 54 -4.90 -3.70 17.11
CA GLY A 54 -6.02 -4.54 16.66
C GLY A 54 -5.70 -6.04 16.66
N PRO A 55 -6.62 -6.86 16.14
CA PRO A 55 -6.45 -8.32 16.06
C PRO A 55 -5.30 -8.69 15.13
N LEU A 56 -4.56 -9.75 15.45
CA LEU A 56 -3.52 -10.27 14.55
C LEU A 56 -4.15 -10.98 13.37
N ALA A 57 -3.69 -10.67 12.16
CA ALA A 57 -4.12 -11.31 10.93
C ALA A 57 -3.36 -12.62 10.69
N ASN A 58 -4.08 -13.69 10.39
CA ASN A 58 -3.49 -14.97 10.01
C ASN A 58 -3.22 -15.03 8.50
N VAL A 59 -2.19 -14.31 8.05
CA VAL A 59 -1.76 -14.29 6.65
C VAL A 59 -0.75 -15.41 6.37
N GLN A 60 -0.80 -16.01 5.19
CA GLN A 60 0.11 -17.10 4.80
C GLN A 60 1.48 -16.62 4.30
N GLN A 61 1.54 -15.38 3.84
CA GLN A 61 2.72 -14.77 3.24
C GLN A 61 2.88 -13.33 3.77
N ARG A 62 4.12 -12.83 3.74
CA ARG A 62 4.45 -11.47 4.20
C ARG A 62 3.74 -10.40 3.37
N VAL A 63 3.53 -10.63 2.07
CA VAL A 63 2.78 -9.73 1.18
C VAL A 63 1.48 -10.44 0.79
N PRO A 64 0.41 -10.37 1.60
CA PRO A 64 -0.85 -11.05 1.30
C PRO A 64 -1.58 -10.47 0.08
N THR A 65 -1.34 -9.21 -0.26
CA THR A 65 -1.97 -8.50 -1.37
C THR A 65 -1.03 -7.44 -1.93
N GLU A 66 -1.17 -7.16 -3.20
CA GLU A 66 -0.38 -6.19 -3.96
C GLU A 66 -1.20 -5.69 -5.15
N GLY A 67 -0.73 -4.64 -5.79
CA GLY A 67 -1.27 -4.13 -7.03
C GLY A 67 -0.27 -3.23 -7.73
N TYR A 68 -0.65 -2.73 -8.90
CA TYR A 68 0.23 -1.88 -9.69
C TYR A 68 -0.55 -0.89 -10.56
N TYR A 69 0.14 0.13 -11.05
CA TYR A 69 -0.39 1.04 -12.07
C TYR A 69 0.73 1.52 -13.00
N PHE A 70 0.34 2.11 -14.13
CA PHE A 70 1.26 2.79 -15.04
C PHE A 70 1.19 4.29 -14.82
N ASP A 71 2.32 4.93 -14.52
CA ASP A 71 2.41 6.34 -14.16
C ASP A 71 2.62 7.27 -15.37
N THR A 72 2.88 6.70 -16.54
CA THR A 72 3.00 7.38 -17.84
C THR A 72 1.84 6.99 -18.76
N GLU A 73 1.30 7.94 -19.53
CA GLU A 73 0.23 7.66 -20.51
C GLU A 73 0.73 6.82 -21.70
N GLY A 74 -0.14 5.93 -22.21
CA GLY A 74 0.17 5.09 -23.38
C GLY A 74 1.14 3.93 -23.11
N VAL A 75 1.49 3.70 -21.84
CA VAL A 75 2.27 2.55 -21.37
C VAL A 75 1.32 1.57 -20.68
N ASP A 76 1.14 0.38 -21.26
CA ASP A 76 0.21 -0.64 -20.74
C ASP A 76 0.93 -1.90 -20.23
N TYR A 77 2.26 -1.87 -20.13
CA TYR A 77 3.03 -3.07 -19.78
C TYR A 77 4.16 -2.82 -18.77
N ARG A 78 5.13 -1.97 -19.09
CA ARG A 78 6.26 -1.60 -18.21
C ARG A 78 6.86 -0.24 -18.60
N PRO A 79 7.50 0.46 -17.66
CA PRO A 79 7.64 0.12 -16.24
C PRO A 79 6.33 0.33 -15.47
N ALA A 80 5.99 -0.61 -14.57
CA ALA A 80 4.88 -0.43 -13.64
C ALA A 80 5.38 0.18 -12.32
N VAL A 81 4.52 0.95 -11.66
CA VAL A 81 4.66 1.28 -10.25
C VAL A 81 3.92 0.21 -9.45
N ASN A 82 4.65 -0.56 -8.67
CA ASN A 82 4.14 -1.62 -7.81
C ASN A 82 3.85 -1.08 -6.41
N VAL A 83 2.82 -1.64 -5.80
CA VAL A 83 2.39 -1.33 -4.45
C VAL A 83 2.15 -2.63 -3.70
N LEU A 84 2.99 -2.89 -2.70
CA LEU A 84 2.95 -4.12 -1.92
C LEU A 84 2.52 -3.81 -0.49
N LEU A 85 1.55 -4.55 0.03
CA LEU A 85 1.14 -4.43 1.43
C LEU A 85 1.85 -5.49 2.27
N HIS A 86 2.86 -5.07 3.04
CA HIS A 86 3.59 -5.95 3.93
C HIS A 86 2.89 -6.12 5.28
N VAL A 87 2.79 -7.37 5.70
CA VAL A 87 2.27 -7.80 7.00
C VAL A 87 3.34 -8.60 7.72
N VAL A 88 3.68 -8.18 8.94
CA VAL A 88 4.70 -8.81 9.80
C VAL A 88 4.05 -9.15 11.13
N GLU A 89 4.21 -10.40 11.57
CA GLU A 89 3.58 -10.93 12.80
C GLU A 89 2.06 -10.65 12.88
N GLY A 90 1.39 -10.73 11.72
CA GLY A 90 -0.04 -10.48 11.59
C GLY A 90 -0.45 -9.01 11.72
N LYS A 91 0.48 -8.06 11.65
CA LYS A 91 0.19 -6.61 11.67
C LYS A 91 0.57 -5.93 10.37
N LEU A 92 -0.23 -4.95 9.94
CA LEU A 92 0.17 -4.00 8.91
C LEU A 92 1.53 -3.41 9.28
N HIS A 93 2.50 -3.60 8.39
CA HIS A 93 3.88 -3.22 8.63
C HIS A 93 4.31 -2.11 7.69
N GLU A 94 4.17 -2.31 6.38
CA GLU A 94 4.65 -1.36 5.38
C GLU A 94 3.77 -1.38 4.13
N LEU A 95 3.59 -0.22 3.51
CA LEU A 95 3.12 -0.08 2.14
C LEU A 95 4.37 0.26 1.33
N GLU A 96 4.87 -0.68 0.54
CA GLU A 96 6.06 -0.47 -0.27
C GLU A 96 5.64 -0.01 -1.66
N VAL A 97 6.27 1.05 -2.16
CA VAL A 97 5.96 1.67 -3.46
C VAL A 97 7.24 1.80 -4.25
N TYR A 98 7.30 1.17 -5.42
CA TYR A 98 8.50 1.24 -6.26
C TYR A 98 8.16 1.07 -7.74
N LYS A 99 8.97 1.66 -8.60
CA LYS A 99 8.88 1.50 -10.05
C LYS A 99 9.84 0.39 -10.51
N ASP A 100 9.36 -0.49 -11.40
CA ASP A 100 10.08 -1.70 -11.84
C ASP A 100 11.52 -1.46 -12.32
N ASP A 101 11.76 -0.32 -12.96
CA ASP A 101 13.04 0.03 -13.57
C ASP A 101 13.89 0.97 -12.70
N GLY A 102 13.41 1.31 -11.49
CA GLY A 102 14.06 2.24 -10.57
C GLY A 102 14.09 3.69 -11.06
N SER A 103 13.38 4.02 -12.15
CA SER A 103 13.20 5.40 -12.58
C SER A 103 12.24 6.15 -11.62
N ALA A 104 12.24 7.47 -11.72
CA ALA A 104 11.33 8.28 -10.92
C ALA A 104 9.86 7.98 -11.26
N ILE A 105 9.02 8.02 -10.23
CA ILE A 105 7.57 7.94 -10.38
C ILE A 105 7.06 9.32 -10.85
N GLU A 106 6.44 9.36 -12.02
CA GLU A 106 5.92 10.58 -12.66
C GLU A 106 4.56 10.99 -12.09
N THR A 107 3.70 10.00 -11.82
CA THR A 107 2.39 10.17 -11.18
C THR A 107 2.40 9.44 -9.86
N SER A 108 2.38 10.17 -8.75
CA SER A 108 2.38 9.58 -7.40
C SER A 108 1.05 8.91 -7.04
N LEU A 109 1.06 8.08 -6.00
CA LEU A 109 -0.14 7.41 -5.50
C LEU A 109 -1.25 8.35 -5.03
N ASP A 110 -0.92 9.55 -4.55
CA ASP A 110 -1.93 10.53 -4.15
C ASP A 110 -2.66 11.16 -5.35
N ALA A 111 -2.05 11.09 -6.55
CA ALA A 111 -2.55 11.70 -7.77
C ALA A 111 -3.11 10.69 -8.78
N VAL A 112 -2.83 9.39 -8.61
CA VAL A 112 -3.31 8.36 -9.53
C VAL A 112 -4.84 8.19 -9.41
N ASP A 113 -5.51 8.09 -10.55
CA ASP A 113 -6.90 7.63 -10.59
C ASP A 113 -6.94 6.14 -10.22
N MET A 114 -7.64 5.80 -9.14
CA MET A 114 -7.78 4.42 -8.66
C MET A 114 -8.39 3.47 -9.69
N SER A 115 -9.09 3.97 -10.72
CA SER A 115 -9.57 3.15 -11.85
C SER A 115 -8.44 2.59 -12.72
N ARG A 116 -7.24 3.20 -12.66
CA ARG A 116 -6.02 2.73 -13.34
C ARG A 116 -5.21 1.75 -12.49
N PHE A 117 -5.67 1.46 -11.27
CA PHE A 117 -5.00 0.55 -10.37
C PHE A 117 -5.43 -0.89 -10.65
N HIS A 118 -4.44 -1.77 -10.86
CA HIS A 118 -4.64 -3.16 -11.20
C HIS A 118 -4.35 -4.06 -10.00
N LEU A 119 -5.25 -5.00 -9.73
CA LEU A 119 -5.08 -6.07 -8.75
C LEU A 119 -4.88 -7.40 -9.49
N PRO A 120 -3.84 -8.19 -9.16
CA PRO A 120 -3.60 -9.50 -9.76
C PRO A 120 -4.50 -10.62 -9.20
#